data_AF-A0AB33L361-F1
#
_entry.id   AF-A0AB33L361-F1
#
_cell.length_a   1.000
_cell.length_b   1.000
_cell.length_c   1.000
_cell.angle_alpha   90.00
_cell.angle_beta   90.00
_cell.angle_gamma   90.00
#
_symmetry.space_group_name_H-M   'P 1'
#
loop_
_entity.id
_entity.type
_entity.pdbx_description
1 polymer ?
#
loop_
_entity_poly.entity_id
_entity_poly.type
_entity_poly.pdbx_seq_one_letter_code
_entity_poly.pdbx_strand_id
1 'polypeptide(L)'
;MDIYGKARSFTGEKTFIPFRYQGQYEDEETGLYYNRFRYYSPDTGTYISQDPIGLAGNNPNIYAYVHDSNTWVDPYGLDPLGTGGFSVYALYDKGSVTPYYIGITKQNVQVRMDQHMDTGRYGNNTIHKVLHEDLTIEQARGHEQFLIEKHSTKTGIIGEDISTTNRGNKINSFDKTRTDKRGKAFKAEYDKLKKGCK
;
A
#
# COMPACT_ATOMS: atom_id res chain seq x y z
N MET A 1 -4.34 -18.00 -22.62
CA MET A 1 -5.74 -18.20 -22.15
C MET A 1 -6.57 -17.01 -22.60
N ASP A 2 -7.90 -17.14 -22.65
CA ASP A 2 -8.80 -16.00 -22.87
C ASP A 2 -9.05 -15.21 -21.58
N ILE A 3 -10.00 -14.26 -21.59
CA ILE A 3 -10.38 -13.41 -20.45
C ILE A 3 -11.13 -14.16 -19.33
N TYR A 4 -11.58 -15.39 -19.59
CA TYR A 4 -12.28 -16.26 -18.65
C TYR A 4 -11.44 -17.48 -18.28
N GLY A 5 -10.12 -17.44 -18.52
CA GLY A 5 -9.20 -18.50 -18.14
C GLY A 5 -9.19 -19.72 -19.07
N LYS A 6 -9.96 -19.71 -20.18
CA LYS A 6 -9.99 -20.82 -21.13
C LYS A 6 -8.69 -20.90 -21.93
N ALA A 7 -8.07 -22.08 -21.98
CA ALA A 7 -6.89 -22.30 -22.81
C ALA A 7 -7.25 -22.18 -24.30
N ARG A 8 -6.65 -21.20 -25.00
CA ARG A 8 -6.85 -20.97 -26.44
C ARG A 8 -5.90 -21.77 -27.33
N SER A 9 -4.72 -22.10 -26.80
CA SER A 9 -3.69 -22.89 -27.47
C SER A 9 -2.88 -23.64 -26.42
N PHE A 10 -2.47 -24.85 -26.75
CA PHE A 10 -1.58 -25.68 -25.94
C PHE A 10 -0.74 -26.56 -26.87
N THR A 11 0.43 -26.98 -26.39
CA THR A 11 1.32 -27.92 -27.08
C THR A 11 1.47 -29.16 -26.20
N GLY A 12 1.11 -30.33 -26.72
CA GLY A 12 1.07 -31.58 -25.93
C GLY A 12 -0.32 -31.92 -25.41
N GLU A 13 -0.40 -32.69 -24.33
CA GLU A 13 -1.67 -33.12 -23.73
C GLU A 13 -2.27 -32.00 -22.86
N LYS A 14 -3.51 -31.57 -23.16
CA LYS A 14 -4.20 -30.47 -22.47
C LYS A 14 -4.38 -30.71 -20.96
N THR A 15 -4.50 -31.98 -20.59
CA THR A 15 -4.81 -32.55 -19.28
C THR A 15 -3.58 -32.68 -18.38
N PHE A 16 -2.38 -32.76 -18.97
CA PHE A 16 -1.13 -32.90 -18.22
C PHE A 16 -0.86 -31.73 -17.25
N ILE A 17 -1.34 -30.52 -17.59
CA ILE A 17 -1.27 -29.35 -16.72
C ILE A 17 -2.70 -28.84 -16.47
N PRO A 18 -3.36 -29.26 -15.38
CA PRO A 18 -4.74 -28.90 -15.09
C PRO A 18 -4.89 -27.49 -14.49
N PHE A 19 -3.79 -26.78 -14.23
CA PHE A 19 -3.84 -25.42 -13.67
C PHE A 19 -4.33 -24.39 -14.69
N ARG A 20 -5.21 -23.48 -14.25
CA ARG A 20 -5.75 -22.38 -15.08
C ARG A 20 -5.33 -21.03 -14.52
N TYR A 21 -6.25 -20.13 -14.18
CA TYR A 21 -5.89 -18.94 -13.42
C TYR A 21 -5.42 -19.28 -12.01
N GLN A 22 -4.86 -18.30 -11.30
CA GLN A 22 -4.30 -18.51 -9.97
C GLN A 22 -5.31 -19.18 -9.04
N GLY A 23 -4.94 -20.35 -8.51
CA GLY A 23 -5.80 -21.13 -7.60
C GLY A 23 -6.91 -21.94 -8.27
N GLN A 24 -6.94 -22.03 -9.60
CA GLN A 24 -7.93 -22.79 -10.35
C GLN A 24 -7.38 -24.10 -10.92
N TYR A 25 -8.18 -25.17 -10.81
CA TYR A 25 -7.90 -26.49 -11.37
C TYR A 25 -9.01 -26.91 -12.34
N GLU A 26 -8.70 -27.24 -13.60
CA GLU A 26 -9.69 -27.79 -14.54
C GLU A 26 -10.03 -29.23 -14.16
N ASP A 27 -11.31 -29.47 -13.89
CA ASP A 27 -11.88 -30.79 -13.81
C ASP A 27 -12.24 -31.26 -15.22
N GLU A 28 -11.60 -32.33 -15.67
CA GLU A 28 -11.72 -32.83 -17.04
C GLU A 28 -13.06 -33.50 -17.33
N GLU A 29 -13.72 -34.07 -16.31
CA GLU A 29 -15.01 -34.74 -16.47
C GLU A 29 -16.10 -33.70 -16.77
N THR A 30 -16.02 -32.54 -16.12
CA THR A 30 -17.06 -31.50 -16.19
C THR A 30 -16.67 -30.30 -17.06
N GLY A 31 -15.38 -30.11 -17.33
CA GLY A 31 -14.84 -28.92 -18.00
C GLY A 31 -14.89 -27.65 -17.14
N LEU A 32 -15.27 -27.77 -15.87
CA LEU A 32 -15.38 -26.66 -14.91
C LEU A 32 -14.05 -26.45 -14.17
N TYR A 33 -13.85 -25.24 -13.66
CA TYR A 33 -12.64 -24.89 -12.92
C TYR A 33 -12.94 -24.88 -11.42
N TYR A 34 -12.29 -25.75 -10.67
CA TYR A 34 -12.44 -25.86 -9.24
C TYR A 34 -11.57 -24.82 -8.51
N ASN A 35 -12.24 -23.96 -7.73
CA ASN A 35 -11.64 -22.91 -6.92
C ASN A 35 -11.98 -23.13 -5.44
N ARG A 36 -11.35 -24.14 -4.82
CA ARG A 36 -11.44 -24.55 -3.40
C ARG A 36 -12.84 -24.79 -2.80
N PHE A 37 -13.78 -23.87 -2.95
CA PHE A 37 -15.13 -23.92 -2.41
C PHE A 37 -16.22 -23.76 -3.48
N ARG A 38 -15.85 -23.44 -4.72
CA ARG A 38 -16.80 -23.24 -5.83
C ARG A 38 -16.24 -23.71 -7.17
N TYR A 39 -17.14 -24.11 -8.06
CA TYR A 39 -16.85 -24.41 -9.45
C TYR A 39 -17.14 -23.20 -10.34
N TYR A 40 -16.20 -22.87 -11.21
CA TYR A 40 -16.24 -21.76 -12.15
C TYR A 40 -16.46 -22.29 -13.57
N SER A 41 -17.37 -21.67 -14.32
CA SER A 41 -17.64 -21.99 -15.72
C SER A 41 -16.83 -21.04 -16.62
N PRO A 42 -15.82 -21.55 -17.36
CA PRO A 42 -15.06 -20.72 -18.30
C PRO A 42 -15.88 -20.25 -19.50
N ASP A 43 -17.00 -20.91 -19.82
CA ASP A 43 -17.87 -20.53 -20.94
C ASP A 43 -18.75 -19.32 -20.63
N THR A 44 -19.15 -19.16 -19.35
CA THR A 44 -19.99 -18.04 -18.90
C THR A 44 -19.22 -16.98 -18.12
N GLY A 45 -18.01 -17.31 -17.64
CA GLY A 45 -17.21 -16.42 -16.82
C GLY A 45 -17.70 -16.26 -15.38
N THR A 46 -18.50 -17.19 -14.87
CA THR A 46 -19.17 -17.09 -13.55
C THR A 46 -19.04 -18.36 -12.72
N TYR A 47 -19.28 -18.27 -11.42
CA TYR A 47 -19.46 -19.45 -10.57
C TYR A 47 -20.82 -20.09 -10.81
N ILE A 48 -20.88 -21.42 -10.79
CA ILE A 48 -22.14 -22.17 -10.94
C ILE A 48 -22.93 -22.28 -9.62
N SER A 49 -22.32 -21.86 -8.51
CA SER A 49 -22.95 -21.80 -7.19
C SER A 49 -22.86 -20.38 -6.59
N GLN A 50 -23.86 -20.04 -5.78
CA GLN A 50 -23.90 -18.76 -5.06
C GLN A 50 -22.72 -18.65 -4.10
N ASP A 51 -22.22 -17.43 -3.91
CA ASP A 51 -21.22 -17.14 -2.88
C ASP A 51 -21.78 -17.44 -1.49
N PRO A 52 -21.13 -18.32 -0.69
CA PRO A 52 -21.56 -18.61 0.68
C PRO A 52 -21.61 -17.38 1.60
N ILE A 53 -20.86 -16.31 1.29
CA ILE A 53 -20.92 -15.04 2.04
C ILE A 53 -22.15 -14.19 1.68
N GLY A 54 -22.82 -14.52 0.57
CA GLY A 54 -23.99 -13.79 0.06
C GLY A 54 -23.72 -12.29 -0.11
N LEU A 55 -24.70 -11.48 0.27
CA LEU A 55 -24.61 -10.01 0.14
C LEU A 55 -23.58 -9.36 1.09
N ALA A 56 -23.10 -10.08 2.11
CA ALA A 56 -22.04 -9.56 2.99
C ALA A 56 -20.69 -9.44 2.28
N GLY A 57 -20.54 -10.01 1.08
CA GLY A 57 -19.36 -9.81 0.22
C GLY A 57 -19.33 -8.47 -0.51
N ASN A 58 -20.32 -7.60 -0.30
CA ASN A 58 -20.46 -6.28 -0.97
C ASN A 58 -20.40 -6.35 -2.51
N ASN A 59 -20.78 -7.50 -3.08
CA ASN A 59 -20.89 -7.72 -4.51
C ASN A 59 -22.37 -7.97 -4.85
N PRO A 60 -23.00 -7.16 -5.71
CA PRO A 60 -24.41 -7.33 -6.07
C PRO A 60 -24.65 -8.61 -6.90
N ASN A 61 -23.60 -9.20 -7.48
CA ASN A 61 -23.69 -10.46 -8.22
C ASN A 61 -23.06 -11.61 -7.43
N ILE A 62 -23.91 -12.39 -6.75
CA ILE A 62 -23.51 -13.55 -5.92
C ILE A 62 -22.93 -14.73 -6.71
N TYR A 63 -22.98 -14.70 -8.05
CA TYR A 63 -22.34 -15.69 -8.93
C TYR A 63 -21.08 -15.14 -9.62
N ALA A 64 -20.76 -13.87 -9.44
CA ALA A 64 -19.63 -13.26 -10.13
C ALA A 64 -18.30 -13.85 -9.66
N TYR A 65 -17.39 -14.01 -10.62
CA TYR A 65 -15.98 -14.16 -10.33
C TYR A 65 -15.38 -12.84 -9.82
N VAL A 66 -14.18 -12.89 -9.24
CA VAL A 66 -13.53 -11.73 -8.62
C VAL A 66 -13.57 -10.50 -9.53
N HIS A 67 -13.65 -9.31 -8.91
CA HIS A 67 -13.55 -8.05 -9.65
C HIS A 67 -12.32 -8.05 -10.56
N ASP A 68 -12.47 -7.50 -11.77
CA ASP A 68 -11.40 -7.47 -12.77
C ASP A 68 -10.18 -6.75 -12.19
N SER A 69 -9.10 -7.50 -11.95
CA SER A 69 -7.86 -6.95 -11.41
C SER A 69 -7.19 -5.96 -12.38
N ASN A 70 -7.61 -5.92 -13.65
CA ASN A 70 -7.16 -4.94 -14.63
C ASN A 70 -7.97 -3.63 -14.60
N THR A 71 -9.15 -3.60 -13.95
CA THR A 71 -9.87 -2.32 -13.75
C THR A 71 -9.17 -1.41 -12.75
N TRP A 72 -8.25 -1.95 -11.95
CA TRP A 72 -7.35 -1.19 -11.07
C TRP A 72 -5.97 -0.96 -11.70
N VAL A 73 -5.90 -0.93 -13.03
CA VAL A 73 -4.73 -0.39 -13.72
C VAL A 73 -4.83 1.12 -13.60
N ASP A 74 -3.84 1.75 -12.96
CA ASP A 74 -3.58 3.19 -13.02
C ASP A 74 -2.79 3.46 -14.31
N PRO A 75 -3.44 3.68 -15.46
CA PRO A 75 -2.77 3.66 -16.76
C PRO A 75 -1.97 4.95 -16.99
N TYR A 76 -2.19 5.96 -16.14
CA TYR A 76 -1.56 7.27 -16.21
C TYR A 76 -0.59 7.55 -15.05
N GLY A 77 -0.61 6.76 -13.98
CA GLY A 77 0.04 7.14 -12.72
C GLY A 77 -0.70 8.28 -12.00
N LEU A 78 -1.96 8.54 -12.38
CA LEU A 78 -2.76 9.71 -12.01
C LEU A 78 -4.01 9.28 -11.26
N ASP A 79 -3.81 8.54 -10.18
CA ASP A 79 -4.76 8.51 -9.09
C ASP A 79 -5.17 9.97 -8.77
N PRO A 80 -6.47 10.33 -8.60
CA PRO A 80 -6.91 11.69 -8.25
C PRO A 80 -6.44 12.17 -6.86
N LEU A 81 -5.38 11.56 -6.31
CA LEU A 81 -4.87 11.71 -4.96
C LEU A 81 -3.41 12.17 -4.88
N GLY A 82 -2.74 12.62 -5.95
CA GLY A 82 -1.36 13.12 -5.81
C GLY A 82 -0.66 13.61 -7.07
N THR A 83 -1.19 14.64 -7.72
CA THR A 83 -0.54 15.39 -8.84
C THR A 83 0.47 16.44 -8.35
N GLY A 84 1.31 16.09 -7.37
CA GLY A 84 2.35 16.96 -6.83
C GLY A 84 3.52 16.19 -6.22
N GLY A 85 4.61 16.89 -5.89
CA GLY A 85 5.72 16.31 -5.14
C GLY A 85 5.31 15.80 -3.75
N PHE A 86 6.21 15.08 -3.11
CA PHE A 86 6.03 14.54 -1.77
C PHE A 86 5.93 15.65 -0.74
N SER A 87 5.03 15.47 0.23
CA SER A 87 4.94 16.31 1.42
C SER A 87 5.56 15.60 2.62
N VAL A 88 6.28 16.36 3.45
CA VAL A 88 6.79 15.92 4.75
C VAL A 88 5.91 16.55 5.82
N TYR A 89 5.36 15.74 6.71
CA TYR A 89 4.47 16.20 7.78
C TYR A 89 4.90 15.66 9.14
N ALA A 90 4.33 16.23 10.18
CA ALA A 90 4.57 15.86 11.56
C ALA A 90 3.26 15.80 12.35
N LEU A 91 3.21 14.87 13.31
CA LEU A 91 2.12 14.72 14.25
C LEU A 91 2.56 15.19 15.64
N TYR A 92 1.72 16.00 16.27
CA TYR A 92 1.95 16.59 17.59
C TYR A 92 0.80 16.24 18.51
N ASP A 93 1.08 16.06 19.79
CA ASP A 93 0.02 16.19 20.79
C ASP A 93 -0.37 17.67 20.90
N LYS A 94 -1.66 17.96 21.11
CA LYS A 94 -2.18 19.33 21.18
C LYS A 94 -1.45 20.12 22.26
N GLY A 95 -0.90 21.28 21.89
CA GLY A 95 -0.08 22.11 22.80
C GLY A 95 1.39 21.71 22.89
N SER A 96 1.79 20.58 22.30
CA SER A 96 3.20 20.22 22.17
C SER A 96 3.87 21.00 21.04
N VAL A 97 5.11 21.44 21.29
CA VAL A 97 6.00 22.02 20.27
C VAL A 97 6.90 20.98 19.62
N THR A 98 7.00 19.78 20.21
CA THR A 98 7.78 18.65 19.69
C THR A 98 6.84 17.62 19.06
N PRO A 99 7.12 17.19 17.81
CA PRO A 99 6.33 16.13 17.19
C PRO A 99 6.71 14.79 17.79
N TYR A 100 5.75 13.88 17.88
CA TYR A 100 6.02 12.48 18.24
C TYR A 100 6.25 11.61 17.01
N TYR A 101 5.82 12.04 15.83
CA TYR A 101 5.97 11.28 14.59
C TYR A 101 6.22 12.22 13.41
N ILE A 102 7.11 11.80 12.50
CA ILE A 102 7.39 12.44 11.22
C ILE A 102 7.06 11.44 10.11
N GLY A 103 6.43 11.89 9.03
CA GLY A 103 6.17 11.03 7.88
C GLY A 103 6.21 11.78 6.57
N ILE A 104 6.26 11.00 5.48
CA ILE A 104 6.08 11.51 4.12
C ILE A 104 4.79 10.99 3.51
N THR A 105 4.21 11.76 2.60
CA THR A 105 3.06 11.34 1.79
C THR A 105 3.18 11.91 0.38
N LYS A 106 2.84 11.09 -0.61
CA LYS A 106 2.52 11.57 -1.97
C LYS A 106 1.01 11.77 -2.15
N GLN A 107 0.23 11.17 -1.25
CA GLN A 107 -1.22 11.28 -1.24
C GLN A 107 -1.65 12.62 -0.66
N ASN A 108 -2.91 13.01 -0.94
CA ASN A 108 -3.60 14.06 -0.22
C ASN A 108 -3.41 13.89 1.31
N VAL A 109 -3.06 15.00 1.97
CA VAL A 109 -2.75 15.06 3.41
C VAL A 109 -3.91 14.55 4.27
N GLN A 110 -5.16 14.81 3.88
CA GLN A 110 -6.35 14.35 4.57
C GLN A 110 -6.44 12.81 4.56
N VAL A 111 -6.22 12.19 3.39
CA VAL A 111 -6.21 10.71 3.27
C VAL A 111 -5.14 10.11 4.17
N ARG A 112 -3.97 10.76 4.25
CA ARG A 112 -2.91 10.28 5.13
C ARG A 112 -3.27 10.44 6.61
N MET A 113 -3.99 11.50 6.97
CA MET A 113 -4.50 11.70 8.32
C MET A 113 -5.54 10.62 8.70
N ASP A 114 -6.45 10.28 7.78
CA ASP A 114 -7.46 9.23 7.98
C ASP A 114 -6.81 7.86 8.25
N GLN A 115 -5.77 7.50 7.49
CA GLN A 115 -4.98 6.28 7.75
C GLN A 115 -4.32 6.28 9.15
N HIS A 116 -3.92 7.44 9.66
CA HIS A 116 -3.40 7.53 11.03
C HIS A 116 -4.51 7.43 12.07
N MET A 117 -5.74 7.86 11.77
CA MET A 117 -6.91 7.62 12.63
C MET A 117 -7.20 6.13 12.75
N ASP A 118 -7.22 5.40 11.63
CA ASP A 118 -7.50 3.96 11.61
C ASP A 118 -6.50 3.15 12.43
N THR A 119 -5.23 3.59 12.44
CA THR A 119 -4.16 2.94 13.22
C THR A 119 -4.08 3.43 14.66
N GLY A 120 -4.89 4.41 15.07
CA GLY A 120 -4.82 5.03 16.40
C GLY A 120 -3.61 5.94 16.62
N ARG A 121 -2.84 6.26 15.57
CA ARG A 121 -1.71 7.20 15.65
C ARG A 121 -2.19 8.66 15.68
N TYR A 122 -3.35 8.97 15.09
CA TYR A 122 -4.01 10.27 15.13
C TYR A 122 -5.34 10.17 15.87
N GLY A 123 -5.68 11.18 16.66
CA GLY A 123 -6.97 11.27 17.34
C GLY A 123 -7.30 12.70 17.78
N ASN A 124 -8.31 12.84 18.64
CA ASN A 124 -8.88 14.14 19.03
C ASN A 124 -7.88 15.13 19.66
N ASN A 125 -6.77 14.63 20.22
CA ASN A 125 -5.73 15.46 20.82
C ASN A 125 -4.45 15.53 19.97
N THR A 126 -4.55 15.23 18.67
CA THR A 126 -3.43 15.25 17.73
C THR A 126 -3.56 16.42 16.75
N ILE A 127 -2.43 17.05 16.42
CA ILE A 127 -2.33 18.04 15.34
C ILE A 127 -1.49 17.43 14.22
N HIS A 128 -2.03 17.43 13.00
CA HIS A 128 -1.30 17.08 11.79
C HIS A 128 -0.82 18.36 11.12
N LYS A 129 0.49 18.51 10.93
CA LYS A 129 1.08 19.70 10.32
C LYS A 129 2.00 19.32 9.17
N VAL A 130 1.74 19.88 8.00
CA VAL A 130 2.66 19.80 6.86
C VAL A 130 3.84 20.74 7.10
N LEU A 131 5.05 20.24 6.92
CA LEU A 131 6.30 20.97 7.14
C LEU A 131 6.96 21.39 5.83
N HIS A 132 6.87 20.53 4.82
CA HIS A 132 7.39 20.77 3.47
C HIS A 132 6.46 20.14 2.44
N GLU A 133 6.35 20.75 1.27
CA GLU A 133 5.48 20.34 0.17
C GLU A 133 6.27 20.33 -1.14
N ASP A 134 5.72 19.66 -2.15
CA ASP A 134 6.24 19.60 -3.53
C ASP A 134 7.71 19.17 -3.64
N LEU A 135 8.12 18.19 -2.83
CA LEU A 135 9.48 17.66 -2.83
C LEU A 135 9.63 16.48 -3.80
N THR A 136 10.84 16.29 -4.35
CA THR A 136 11.18 14.98 -4.93
C THR A 136 11.24 13.91 -3.83
N ILE A 137 11.18 12.63 -4.19
CA ILE A 137 11.29 11.55 -3.21
C ILE A 137 12.62 11.59 -2.46
N GLU A 138 13.70 12.00 -3.12
CA GLU A 138 15.03 12.13 -2.53
C GLU A 138 15.05 13.21 -1.45
N GLN A 139 14.49 14.38 -1.77
CA GLN A 139 14.36 15.48 -0.83
C GLN A 139 13.48 15.06 0.35
N ALA A 140 12.28 14.53 0.09
CA ALA A 140 11.36 14.12 1.15
C ALA A 140 12.00 13.08 2.09
N ARG A 141 12.72 12.09 1.57
CA ARG A 141 13.43 11.09 2.41
C ARG A 141 14.55 11.71 3.24
N GLY A 142 15.31 12.64 2.65
CA GLY A 142 16.34 13.39 3.37
C GLY A 142 15.76 14.24 4.51
N HIS A 143 14.70 15.00 4.23
CA HIS A 143 13.97 15.82 5.20
C HIS A 143 13.34 14.97 6.31
N GLU A 144 12.67 13.87 5.96
CA GLU A 144 12.07 12.93 6.92
C GLU A 144 13.13 12.39 7.89
N GLN A 145 14.28 11.92 7.38
CA GLN A 145 15.35 11.41 8.25
C GLN A 145 15.94 12.50 9.15
N PHE A 146 16.17 13.68 8.61
CA PHE A 146 16.71 14.81 9.36
C PHE A 146 15.78 15.21 10.50
N LEU A 147 14.47 15.29 10.24
CA LEU A 147 13.46 15.65 11.24
C LEU A 147 13.25 14.56 12.29
N ILE A 148 13.29 13.27 11.89
CA ILE A 148 13.25 12.15 12.85
C ILE A 148 14.38 12.28 13.88
N GLU A 149 15.58 12.62 13.44
CA GLU A 149 16.74 12.78 14.34
C GLU A 149 16.69 14.09 15.13
N LYS A 150 16.31 15.19 14.48
CA LYS A 150 16.18 16.51 15.12
C LYS A 150 15.18 16.49 16.27
N HIS A 151 14.07 15.76 16.11
CA HIS A 151 13.02 15.67 17.10
C HIS A 151 13.03 14.36 17.91
N SER A 152 13.99 13.48 17.66
CA SER A 152 14.13 12.18 18.34
C SER A 152 12.82 11.36 18.32
N THR A 153 12.11 11.36 17.18
CA THR A 153 10.79 10.70 17.07
C THR A 153 10.87 9.19 16.89
N LYS A 154 12.07 8.61 16.81
CA LYS A 154 12.27 7.16 16.70
C LYS A 154 12.09 6.47 18.06
N THR A 155 10.87 6.52 18.58
CA THR A 155 10.47 5.98 19.88
C THR A 155 9.58 4.75 19.77
N GLY A 156 9.13 4.40 18.56
CA GLY A 156 8.22 3.28 18.34
C GLY A 156 8.91 1.92 18.38
N ILE A 157 8.22 0.91 18.91
CA ILE A 157 8.67 -0.48 19.00
C ILE A 157 8.14 -1.27 17.81
N ILE A 158 9.03 -2.00 17.13
CA ILE A 158 8.70 -2.84 15.98
C ILE A 158 7.95 -4.08 16.48
N GLY A 159 6.85 -4.43 15.81
CA GLY A 159 6.03 -5.60 16.14
C GLY A 159 4.91 -5.35 17.17
N GLU A 160 4.94 -4.22 17.89
CA GLU A 160 3.88 -3.84 18.83
C GLU A 160 2.81 -2.95 18.18
N ASP A 161 1.58 -3.00 18.67
CA ASP A 161 0.51 -2.11 18.20
C ASP A 161 0.76 -0.64 18.58
N ILE A 162 0.12 0.27 17.84
CA ILE A 162 0.16 1.69 18.16
C ILE A 162 -0.64 1.94 19.44
N SER A 163 -0.02 2.65 20.38
CA SER A 163 -0.61 2.98 21.67
C SER A 163 -0.17 4.37 22.11
N THR A 164 -0.77 4.93 23.16
CA THR A 164 -0.41 6.27 23.67
C THR A 164 1.08 6.44 23.93
N THR A 165 1.78 5.36 24.33
CA THR A 165 3.22 5.31 24.59
C THR A 165 4.07 4.81 23.40
N ASN A 166 3.44 4.25 22.36
CA ASN A 166 4.08 3.64 21.19
C ASN A 166 3.64 4.28 19.85
N ARG A 167 3.57 5.62 19.79
CA ARG A 167 3.07 6.36 18.62
C ARG A 167 4.15 6.83 17.63
N GLY A 168 5.42 6.83 18.04
CA GLY A 168 6.50 7.41 17.25
C GLY A 168 6.94 6.61 16.03
N ASN A 169 7.95 7.11 15.35
CA ASN A 169 8.60 6.41 14.24
C ASN A 169 9.22 5.10 14.77
N LYS A 170 8.90 3.98 14.12
CA LYS A 170 9.50 2.67 14.45
C LYS A 170 10.84 2.44 13.75
N ILE A 171 11.02 3.10 12.61
CA ILE A 171 12.17 2.96 11.73
C ILE A 171 12.69 4.33 11.29
N ASN A 172 13.93 4.32 10.82
CA ASN A 172 14.49 5.44 10.08
C ASN A 172 13.83 5.54 8.69
N SER A 173 13.85 6.74 8.11
CA SER A 173 13.37 7.01 6.75
C SER A 173 14.17 6.26 5.69
N PHE A 174 15.49 6.14 5.88
CA PHE A 174 16.36 5.35 5.01
C PHE A 174 17.58 4.81 5.78
N ASP A 175 18.22 3.80 5.19
CA ASP A 175 19.50 3.27 5.66
C ASP A 175 20.66 4.10 5.09
N LYS A 176 21.37 4.80 5.98
CA LYS A 176 22.50 5.70 5.67
C LYS A 176 23.73 4.97 5.14
N THR A 177 23.80 3.64 5.28
CA THR A 177 24.93 2.82 4.82
C THR A 177 24.78 2.37 3.37
N ARG A 178 23.58 2.51 2.78
CA ARG A 178 23.30 2.12 1.40
C ARG A 178 24.16 2.89 0.39
N THR A 179 24.75 2.15 -0.54
CA THR A 179 25.69 2.69 -1.55
C THR A 179 25.12 2.75 -2.96
N ASP A 180 23.91 2.24 -3.18
CA ASP A 180 23.20 2.35 -4.45
C ASP A 180 22.84 3.82 -4.78
N LYS A 181 22.53 4.09 -6.06
CA LYS A 181 22.26 5.46 -6.55
C LYS A 181 21.17 6.17 -5.75
N ARG A 182 20.12 5.43 -5.36
CA ARG A 182 18.98 5.96 -4.61
C ARG A 182 19.38 6.23 -3.15
N GLY A 183 20.05 5.29 -2.49
CA GLY A 183 20.59 5.49 -1.13
C GLY A 183 21.53 6.69 -1.03
N LYS A 184 22.44 6.85 -1.99
CA LYS A 184 23.34 8.02 -2.08
C LYS A 184 22.58 9.33 -2.26
N ALA A 185 21.54 9.36 -3.09
CA ALA A 185 20.73 10.56 -3.28
C ALA A 185 20.00 10.98 -2.00
N PHE A 186 19.40 10.03 -1.27
CA PHE A 186 18.74 10.30 0.01
C PHE A 186 19.72 10.84 1.06
N LYS A 187 20.90 10.21 1.14
CA LYS A 187 21.97 10.65 2.03
C LYS A 187 22.47 12.05 1.68
N ALA A 188 22.59 12.38 0.38
CA ALA A 188 23.03 13.69 -0.06
C ALA A 188 22.06 14.80 0.38
N GLU A 189 20.75 14.60 0.23
CA GLU A 189 19.75 15.57 0.70
C GLU A 189 19.76 15.71 2.22
N TYR A 190 19.83 14.60 2.95
CA TYR A 190 19.99 14.63 4.42
C TYR A 190 21.25 15.39 4.87
N ASP A 191 22.40 15.15 4.20
CA ASP A 191 23.66 15.81 4.55
C ASP A 191 23.64 17.31 4.24
N LYS A 192 22.91 17.77 3.20
CA LYS A 192 22.69 19.20 2.92
C LYS A 192 21.99 19.88 4.09
N LEU A 193 20.90 19.28 4.59
CA LEU A 193 20.13 19.82 5.71
C LEU A 193 20.96 19.90 6.99
N LYS A 194 21.77 18.87 7.25
CA LYS A 194 22.65 18.84 8.43
C LYS A 194 23.74 19.93 8.38
N LYS A 195 24.23 20.28 7.18
CA LYS A 195 25.23 21.33 6.99
C LYS A 195 24.65 22.74 7.13
N GLY A 196 23.41 22.96 6.71
CA GLY A 196 22.73 24.25 6.81
C GLY A 196 22.22 24.62 8.20
N CYS A 197 22.36 23.73 9.20
CA CYS A 197 21.91 23.93 10.58
C CYS A 197 23.06 24.27 11.56
N LYS A 198 24.24 24.63 11.04
CA LYS A 198 25.40 25.11 11.83
C LYS A 198 25.46 26.63 11.87
#